data_AF-A0A6V7UZ98-F1
#
_entry.id   AF-A0A6V7UZ98-F1
#
_cell.length_a   1.000
_cell.length_b   1.000
_cell.length_c   1.000
_cell.angle_alpha   90.00
_cell.angle_beta   90.00
_cell.angle_gamma   90.00
#
_symmetry.space_group_name_H-M   'P 1'
#
loop_
_entity.id
_entity.type
_entity.pdbx_description
1 polymer ?
#
loop_
_entity_poly.entity_id
_entity_poly.type
_entity_poly.pdbx_seq_one_letter_code
_entity_poly.pdbx_strand_id
1 'polypeptide(L)'
;MVKWHSAKTFAALEGGGRAGELSAATGGSEPLQVQYELLGFGPNFRLQIKIFCSGEIENVERWLIFIFNEQEYSFSHRMIFIPRLFPNKQLKFYSDIYCLHPDKQHLIGEEETEIRIILMRKDRTKPVWSANFQMPASELLIE
;
A
#
# COMPACT_ATOMS: atom_id res chain seq x y z
N MET A 1 -24.74 -10.98 18.64
CA MET A 1 -23.38 -10.53 19.02
C MET A 1 -22.48 -10.34 17.80
N VAL A 2 -22.33 -11.35 16.93
CA VAL A 2 -21.49 -11.27 15.71
C VAL A 2 -21.80 -10.05 14.82
N LYS A 3 -23.07 -9.79 14.50
CA LYS A 3 -23.48 -8.64 13.66
C LYS A 3 -23.01 -7.28 14.20
N TRP A 4 -22.98 -7.10 15.52
CA TRP A 4 -22.55 -5.86 16.16
C TRP A 4 -21.04 -5.66 16.03
N HIS A 5 -20.26 -6.71 16.28
CA HIS A 5 -18.81 -6.67 16.11
C HIS A 5 -18.43 -6.45 14.63
N SER A 6 -19.10 -7.13 13.69
CA SER A 6 -18.88 -6.92 12.26
C SER A 6 -19.18 -5.49 11.84
N ALA A 7 -20.30 -4.91 12.26
CA ALA A 7 -20.66 -3.53 11.94
C ALA A 7 -19.68 -2.50 12.54
N LYS A 8 -19.26 -2.72 13.80
CA LYS A 8 -18.29 -1.85 14.47
C LYS A 8 -16.92 -1.89 13.79
N THR A 9 -16.43 -3.07 13.42
CA THR A 9 -15.16 -3.22 12.69
C THR A 9 -15.27 -2.60 11.30
N PHE A 10 -16.38 -2.81 10.59
CA PHE A 10 -16.60 -2.22 9.27
C PHE A 10 -16.60 -0.68 9.30
N ALA A 11 -17.30 -0.07 10.26
CA ALA A 11 -17.29 1.38 10.44
C ALA A 11 -15.88 1.93 10.80
N ALA A 12 -15.10 1.18 11.57
CA ALA A 12 -13.71 1.53 11.86
C ALA A 12 -12.79 1.42 10.63
N LEU A 13 -13.08 0.48 9.71
CA LEU A 13 -12.36 0.36 8.43
C LEU A 13 -12.66 1.53 7.49
N GLU A 14 -13.92 1.95 7.39
CA GLU A 14 -14.31 3.14 6.60
C GLU A 14 -13.73 4.44 7.16
N GLY A 15 -13.60 4.55 8.48
CA GLY A 15 -12.99 5.71 9.14
C GLY A 15 -11.46 5.70 9.17
N GLY A 16 -10.84 4.52 9.08
CA GLY A 16 -9.42 4.31 9.38
C GLY A 16 -8.54 3.82 8.23
N GLY A 17 -9.09 3.54 7.04
CA GLY A 17 -8.29 3.16 5.87
C GLY A 17 -7.43 1.89 6.04
N ARG A 18 -7.65 1.09 7.08
CA ARG A 18 -6.89 -0.13 7.39
C ARG A 18 -7.49 -1.34 6.70
N ALA A 19 -7.50 -1.38 5.38
CA ALA A 19 -7.94 -2.57 4.67
C ALA A 19 -6.75 -3.53 4.49
N GLY A 20 -6.57 -4.44 5.45
CA GLY A 20 -5.58 -5.52 5.39
C GLY A 20 -5.99 -6.63 4.40
N GLU A 21 -5.01 -7.09 3.63
CA GLU A 21 -4.87 -8.36 2.89
C GLU A 21 -5.96 -8.93 1.98
N LEU A 22 -7.13 -8.32 1.85
CA LEU A 22 -8.16 -8.80 0.92
C LEU A 22 -8.58 -7.68 -0.01
N SER A 23 -7.86 -7.56 -1.14
CA SER A 23 -8.26 -6.83 -2.36
C SER A 23 -9.27 -5.72 -2.08
N ALA A 24 -8.89 -4.75 -1.26
CA ALA A 24 -9.87 -3.84 -0.71
C ALA A 24 -10.42 -3.01 -1.85
N ALA A 25 -11.70 -3.19 -2.15
CA ALA A 25 -12.42 -2.27 -3.01
C ALA A 25 -12.18 -0.87 -2.43
N THR A 26 -11.73 0.07 -3.28
CA THR A 26 -11.69 1.49 -2.91
C THR A 26 -12.99 1.84 -2.22
N GLY A 27 -12.92 2.39 -1.00
CA GLY A 27 -14.09 2.67 -0.19
C GLY A 27 -15.11 3.49 -0.98
N GLY A 28 -16.15 2.84 -1.49
CA GLY A 28 -17.35 3.34 -2.18
C GLY A 28 -17.22 4.34 -3.33
N SER A 29 -16.09 5.03 -3.52
CA SER A 29 -16.08 6.31 -4.24
C SER A 29 -15.54 6.25 -5.65
N GLU A 30 -14.71 5.26 -5.99
CA GLU A 30 -14.15 5.10 -7.33
C GLU A 30 -14.15 3.62 -7.72
N PRO A 31 -14.32 3.28 -9.02
CA PRO A 31 -14.35 1.90 -9.49
C PRO A 31 -12.93 1.35 -9.67
N LEU A 32 -12.15 1.32 -8.59
CA LEU A 32 -10.77 0.87 -8.58
C LEU A 32 -10.59 -0.36 -7.68
N GLN A 33 -9.76 -1.26 -8.15
CA GLN A 33 -9.31 -2.41 -7.38
C GLN A 33 -7.78 -2.34 -7.33
N VAL A 34 -7.25 -2.18 -6.13
CA VAL A 34 -5.81 -2.10 -5.89
C VAL A 34 -5.37 -3.39 -5.21
N GLN A 35 -4.34 -4.00 -5.78
CA GLN A 35 -3.66 -5.17 -5.22
C GLN A 35 -2.18 -4.86 -5.13
N TYR A 36 -1.52 -5.30 -4.07
CA TYR A 36 -0.09 -5.19 -3.92
C TYR A 36 0.50 -6.54 -3.54
N GLU A 37 1.76 -6.72 -3.91
CA GLU A 37 2.50 -7.95 -3.69
C GLU A 37 3.95 -7.55 -3.44
N LEU A 38 4.51 -8.03 -2.32
CA LEU A 38 5.91 -7.82 -2.00
C LEU A 38 6.70 -9.05 -2.46
N LEU A 39 7.68 -8.82 -3.33
CA LEU A 39 8.52 -9.86 -3.93
C LEU A 39 9.95 -9.72 -3.45
N GLY A 40 10.70 -10.82 -3.48
CA GLY A 40 12.11 -10.85 -3.10
C GLY A 40 12.35 -11.29 -1.67
N PHE A 41 13.62 -11.46 -1.35
CA PHE A 41 14.13 -11.85 -0.05
C PHE A 41 15.17 -10.81 0.37
N GLY A 42 15.24 -10.52 1.67
CA GLY A 42 16.02 -9.40 2.18
C GLY A 42 17.51 -9.43 1.77
N PRO A 43 18.18 -8.26 1.77
CA PRO A 43 17.69 -6.95 2.18
C PRO A 43 16.95 -6.16 1.08
N ASN A 44 16.82 -6.72 -0.13
CA ASN A 44 16.21 -6.06 -1.28
C ASN A 44 14.84 -6.67 -1.60
N PHE A 45 13.80 -5.84 -1.53
CA PHE A 45 12.44 -6.24 -1.86
C PHE A 45 11.93 -5.42 -3.04
N ARG A 46 10.99 -6.00 -3.80
CA ARG A 46 10.29 -5.35 -4.90
C ARG A 46 8.80 -5.33 -4.62
N LEU A 47 8.26 -4.13 -4.40
CA LEU A 47 6.84 -3.92 -4.26
C LEU A 47 6.20 -3.80 -5.66
N GLN A 48 5.31 -4.73 -5.99
CA GLN A 48 4.49 -4.71 -7.19
C GLN A 48 3.07 -4.28 -6.85
N ILE A 49 2.58 -3.22 -7.49
CA ILE A 49 1.22 -2.70 -7.28
C ILE A 49 0.44 -2.81 -8.58
N LYS A 50 -0.72 -3.45 -8.53
CA LYS A 50 -1.64 -3.65 -9.64
C LYS A 50 -2.89 -2.80 -9.37
N ILE A 51 -3.20 -1.87 -10.27
CA ILE A 51 -4.42 -1.06 -10.21
C ILE A 51 -5.29 -1.47 -11.39
N PHE A 52 -6.47 -2.00 -11.10
CA PHE A 52 -7.50 -2.30 -12.09
C PHE A 52 -8.64 -1.29 -11.98
N CYS A 53 -9.09 -0.75 -13.11
CA CYS A 53 -10.23 0.15 -13.17
C CYS A 53 -11.41 -0.56 -13.82
N SER A 54 -12.48 -0.81 -13.06
CA SER A 54 -13.63 -1.58 -13.53
C SER A 54 -14.67 -0.75 -14.28
N GLY A 55 -14.59 0.58 -14.23
CA GLY A 55 -15.58 1.48 -14.82
C GLY A 55 -15.00 2.81 -15.24
N GLU A 56 -15.87 3.74 -15.64
CA GLU A 56 -15.46 5.11 -15.95
C GLU A 56 -14.99 5.84 -14.68
N ILE A 57 -13.93 6.62 -14.85
CA ILE A 57 -13.30 7.35 -13.76
C ILE A 57 -12.99 8.77 -14.19
N GLU A 58 -13.17 9.71 -13.27
CA GLU A 58 -12.84 11.11 -13.50
C GLU A 58 -11.35 11.25 -13.87
N ASN A 59 -11.08 12.05 -14.90
CA ASN A 59 -9.73 12.32 -15.39
C ASN A 59 -9.00 13.33 -14.47
N VAL A 60 -8.77 12.92 -13.22
CA VAL A 60 -8.08 13.67 -12.19
C VAL A 60 -6.76 12.98 -11.86
N GLU A 61 -5.73 13.78 -11.58
CA GLU A 61 -4.41 13.28 -11.19
C GLU A 61 -4.49 12.48 -9.88
N ARG A 62 -3.83 11.33 -9.87
CA ARG A 62 -3.74 10.41 -8.73
C ARG A 62 -2.29 10.06 -8.44
N TRP A 63 -2.00 9.83 -7.17
CA TRP A 63 -0.66 9.53 -6.69
C TRP A 63 -0.71 8.35 -5.74
N LEU A 64 0.21 7.41 -5.92
CA LEU A 64 0.56 6.44 -4.89
C LEU A 64 1.65 7.05 -4.01
N ILE A 65 1.43 7.05 -2.72
CA ILE A 65 2.34 7.61 -1.71
C ILE A 65 2.70 6.49 -0.74
N PHE A 66 3.99 6.37 -0.44
CA PHE A 66 4.52 5.43 0.55
C PHE A 66 4.92 6.18 1.81
N ILE A 67 4.42 5.73 2.95
CA ILE A 67 4.80 6.21 4.28
C ILE A 67 5.49 5.06 4.99
N PHE A 68 6.71 5.29 5.46
CA PHE A 68 7.59 4.29 6.05
C PHE A 68 8.61 4.99 6.96
N ASN A 69 9.31 4.24 7.81
CA ASN A 69 10.43 4.75 8.58
C ASN A 69 11.69 4.89 7.69
N GLU A 70 12.09 6.13 7.40
CA GLU A 70 13.27 6.42 6.56
C GLU A 70 14.61 6.01 7.18
N GLN A 71 14.64 5.74 8.49
CA GLN A 71 15.83 5.24 9.18
C GLN A 71 16.05 3.74 8.92
N GLU A 72 14.98 3.01 8.63
CA GLU A 72 15.00 1.55 8.45
C GLU A 72 14.89 1.11 6.99
N TYR A 73 14.16 1.87 6.18
CA TYR A 73 13.90 1.53 4.78
C TYR A 73 14.20 2.67 3.83
N SER A 74 14.61 2.32 2.63
CA SER A 74 14.78 3.24 1.50
C SER A 74 13.98 2.78 0.30
N PHE A 75 13.23 3.69 -0.32
CA PHE A 75 12.43 3.42 -1.51
C PHE A 75 13.09 4.05 -2.74
N SER A 76 13.14 3.30 -3.84
CA SER A 76 13.50 3.84 -5.15
C SER A 76 12.57 4.98 -5.57
N HIS A 77 11.27 4.85 -5.28
CA HIS A 77 10.25 5.86 -5.55
C HIS A 77 9.36 6.03 -4.31
N ARG A 78 9.43 7.18 -3.65
CA ARG A 78 8.57 7.51 -2.49
C ARG A 78 7.14 7.85 -2.88
N MET A 79 6.96 8.31 -4.11
CA MET A 79 5.68 8.67 -4.69
C MET A 79 5.67 8.31 -6.17
N ILE A 80 4.57 7.75 -6.64
CA ILE A 80 4.39 7.34 -8.04
C ILE A 80 3.17 8.06 -8.60
N PHE A 81 3.37 8.80 -9.70
CA PHE A 81 2.28 9.38 -10.47
C PHE A 81 1.49 8.28 -11.18
N ILE A 82 0.16 8.32 -11.05
CA ILE A 82 -0.71 7.40 -11.76
C ILE A 82 -1.20 8.07 -13.03
N PRO A 83 -0.79 7.57 -14.22
CA PRO A 83 -1.32 8.07 -15.48
C PRO A 83 -2.82 7.79 -15.57
N ARG A 84 -3.47 8.41 -16.55
CA ARG A 84 -4.91 8.26 -16.77
C ARG A 84 -5.30 6.77 -16.82
N LEU A 85 -6.23 6.40 -15.94
CA LEU A 85 -6.80 5.07 -15.87
C LEU A 85 -7.91 4.94 -16.91
N PHE A 86 -7.86 3.86 -17.69
CA PHE A 86 -8.88 3.53 -18.68
C PHE A 86 -9.78 2.41 -18.14
N PRO A 87 -11.09 2.44 -18.42
CA PRO A 87 -12.01 1.38 -18.01
C PRO A 87 -11.56 0.01 -18.53
N ASN A 88 -11.72 -1.00 -17.69
CA ASN A 88 -11.35 -2.40 -17.93
C ASN A 88 -9.87 -2.60 -18.27
N LYS A 89 -8.99 -1.67 -17.86
CA LYS A 89 -7.54 -1.81 -17.99
C LYS A 89 -6.88 -1.93 -16.63
N GLN A 90 -5.78 -2.67 -16.62
CA GLN A 90 -4.92 -2.82 -15.46
C GLN A 90 -3.58 -2.14 -15.74
N LEU A 91 -3.10 -1.37 -14.76
CA LEU A 91 -1.74 -0.85 -14.74
C LEU A 91 -0.93 -1.56 -13.64
N LYS A 92 0.37 -1.67 -13.87
CA LYS A 92 1.33 -2.24 -12.92
C LYS A 92 2.41 -1.22 -12.64
N PHE A 93 2.74 -1.07 -11.36
CA PHE A 93 3.79 -0.20 -10.86
C PHE A 93 4.74 -1.02 -10.01
N TYR A 94 5.99 -0.57 -9.97
CA TYR A 94 7.05 -1.23 -9.24
C TYR A 94 7.80 -0.19 -8.42
N SER A 95 8.13 -0.53 -7.18
CA SER A 95 9.11 0.20 -6.39
C SER A 95 10.00 -0.79 -5.68
N ASP A 96 11.30 -0.61 -5.81
CA ASP A 96 12.28 -1.34 -5.02
C ASP A 96 12.38 -0.71 -3.61
N ILE A 97 12.46 -1.57 -2.60
CA ILE A 97 12.56 -1.26 -1.18
C ILE A 97 13.83 -1.92 -0.65
N TYR A 98 14.67 -1.13 0.01
CA TYR A 98 15.91 -1.60 0.60
C TYR A 98 15.84 -1.47 2.13
N CYS A 99 16.15 -2.54 2.85
CA CYS A 99 16.33 -2.51 4.30
C CYS A 99 17.75 -2.04 4.64
N LEU A 100 17.86 -0.95 5.40
CA LEU A 100 19.13 -0.31 5.75
C LEU A 100 19.87 -1.05 6.87
N HIS A 101 19.13 -1.66 7.80
CA HIS A 101 19.66 -2.33 8.98
C HIS A 101 19.07 -3.75 9.15
N PRO A 102 19.33 -4.66 8.20
CA PRO A 102 18.75 -6.02 8.23
C PRO A 102 19.15 -6.82 9.48
N ASP A 103 20.33 -6.54 10.04
CA ASP A 103 20.86 -7.16 11.27
C ASP A 103 20.08 -6.77 12.53
N LYS A 104 19.45 -5.58 12.54
CA LYS A 104 18.76 -5.02 13.72
C LYS A 104 17.24 -5.09 13.62
N GLN A 105 16.72 -5.66 12.54
CA GLN A 105 15.28 -5.70 12.29
C GLN A 105 14.50 -6.45 13.38
N HIS A 106 15.14 -7.36 14.12
CA HIS A 106 14.54 -8.08 15.25
C HIS A 106 14.44 -7.23 16.54
N LEU A 107 15.08 -6.07 16.58
CA LEU A 107 15.13 -5.16 17.74
C LEU A 107 14.16 -3.97 17.60
N ILE A 108 13.65 -3.73 16.39
CA ILE A 108 12.72 -2.63 16.11
C ILE A 108 11.26 -3.09 16.29
N GLY A 109 10.40 -2.15 16.70
CA GLY A 109 8.99 -2.44 16.95
C GLY A 109 8.18 -2.61 15.67
N GLU A 110 7.00 -3.25 15.79
CA GLU A 110 6.08 -3.49 14.67
C GLU A 110 5.62 -2.21 13.94
N GLU A 111 5.65 -1.06 14.63
CA GLU A 111 5.31 0.23 14.02
C GLU A 111 6.41 0.73 13.08
N GLU A 112 7.67 0.42 13.36
CA GLU A 112 8.81 0.83 12.55
C GLU A 112 8.97 -0.03 11.30
N THR A 113 8.45 -1.27 11.33
CA THR A 113 8.38 -2.19 10.19
C THR A 113 7.11 -2.02 9.34
N GLU A 114 6.14 -1.21 9.78
CA GLU A 114 4.90 -0.96 9.03
C GLU A 114 5.19 -0.04 7.84
N ILE A 115 4.81 -0.48 6.65
CA ILE A 115 4.74 0.36 5.46
C ILE A 115 3.29 0.62 5.12
N ARG A 116 2.95 1.89 4.90
CA ARG A 116 1.62 2.32 4.46
C ARG A 116 1.66 2.80 3.03
N ILE A 117 0.75 2.26 2.22
CA ILE A 117 0.51 2.69 0.85
C ILE A 117 -0.80 3.48 0.83
N ILE A 118 -0.77 4.66 0.24
CA ILE A 118 -1.96 5.51 0.10
C ILE A 118 -2.13 5.89 -1.37
N LEU A 119 -3.33 5.64 -1.89
CA LEU A 119 -3.77 6.18 -3.17
C LEU A 119 -4.56 7.46 -2.92
N MET A 120 -4.00 8.59 -3.35
CA MET A 120 -4.59 9.92 -3.19
C MET A 120 -5.06 10.50 -4.52
N ARG A 121 -6.11 11.31 -4.45
CA ARG A 121 -6.57 12.17 -5.55
C ARG A 121 -6.18 13.61 -5.25
N LYS A 122 -5.73 14.35 -6.26
CA LYS A 122 -5.19 15.71 -6.06
C LYS A 122 -6.18 16.71 -5.43
N ASP A 123 -7.46 16.58 -5.74
CA ASP A 123 -8.54 17.47 -5.33
C ASP A 123 -9.27 17.00 -4.06
N ARG A 124 -8.77 15.95 -3.39
CA ARG A 124 -9.39 15.39 -2.17
C ARG A 124 -8.38 15.23 -1.05
N THR A 125 -8.83 15.47 0.17
CA THR A 125 -8.05 15.26 1.40
C THR A 125 -8.14 13.83 1.92
N LYS A 126 -9.22 13.10 1.56
CA LYS A 126 -9.40 11.71 1.94
C LYS A 126 -8.77 10.77 0.91
N PRO A 127 -8.01 9.75 1.36
CA PRO A 127 -7.53 8.69 0.47
C PRO A 127 -8.65 8.03 -0.31
N VAL A 128 -8.36 7.71 -1.56
CA VAL A 128 -9.21 6.85 -2.39
C VAL A 128 -9.08 5.40 -1.90
N TRP A 129 -7.86 5.00 -1.54
CA TRP A 129 -7.55 3.70 -0.96
C TRP A 129 -6.30 3.80 -0.09
N SER A 130 -6.20 2.91 0.90
CA SER A 130 -4.98 2.72 1.65
C SER A 130 -4.86 1.28 2.14
N ALA A 131 -3.62 0.84 2.29
CA ALA A 131 -3.28 -0.41 2.95
C ALA A 131 -2.00 -0.24 3.76
N ASN A 132 -1.84 -1.11 4.73
CA ASN A 132 -0.62 -1.27 5.49
C ASN A 132 -0.15 -2.72 5.39
N PHE A 133 1.16 -2.92 5.41
CA PHE A 133 1.74 -4.25 5.50
C PHE A 133 3.00 -4.18 6.36
N GLN A 134 3.31 -5.30 6.98
CA GLN A 134 4.53 -5.47 7.76
C GLN A 134 5.64 -5.95 6.85
N MET A 135 6.80 -5.31 6.91
CA MET A 135 7.97 -5.77 6.18
C MET A 135 8.41 -7.14 6.72
N PRO A 136 8.65 -8.13 5.84
CA PRO A 136 9.20 -9.40 6.25
C PRO A 136 10.61 -9.21 6.81
N ALA A 137 11.02 -10.13 7.69
CA ALA A 137 12.38 -10.14 8.22
C ALA A 137 13.39 -10.27 7.08
N SER A 138 14.41 -9.42 7.09
CA SER A 138 15.51 -9.47 6.12
C SER A 138 16.56 -10.46 6.60
N GLU A 139 16.95 -11.38 5.72
CA GLU A 139 18.09 -12.26 5.97
C GLU A 139 19.38 -11.54 5.57
N LEU A 140 20.44 -11.71 6.36
CA LEU A 140 21.77 -11.25 6.00
C LEU A 140 22.28 -12.12 4.85
N LEU A 141 22.77 -11.48 3.77
CA LEU A 141 23.55 -12.18 2.77
C LEU A 141 24.84 -12.66 3.46
N ILE A 142 24.94 -13.98 3.66
CA ILE A 142 26.22 -14.61 4.02
C ILE A 142 27.05 -14.57 2.74
N GLU A 143 28.00 -13.64 2.65
CA GLU A 143 29.06 -13.69 1.63
C GLU A 143 30.03 -14.85 1.88
#